data_AF-A0A2E9GQQ9-F1
#
_entry.id   AF-A0A2E9GQQ9-F1
#
_cell.length_a   1.000
_cell.length_b   1.000
_cell.length_c   1.000
_cell.angle_alpha   90.00
_cell.angle_beta   90.00
_cell.angle_gamma   90.00
#
_symmetry.space_group_name_H-M   'P 1'
#
loop_
_entity.id
_entity.type
_entity.pdbx_description
1 polymer ?
#
loop_
_entity_poly.entity_id
_entity_poly.type
_entity_poly.pdbx_seq_one_letter_code
_entity_poly.pdbx_strand_id
1 'polypeptide(L)'
;MDPRPKGQDHGFRTGEGDRGGSQPHNGRLRNALLHESGADPGQERGPPDRHLFARGHDLRVGDWDPAIPRGEPSVSPRAYAGAGSAGDQPRGVAHAAADHSALPAEGPRCALRQRARDPGGTEGRSEDLTHCSPRGLCDLVASLPHTAAYHRGGGSSLQTQQTIAEKVSCTGIGLHSGAPVQLTLLPARADTGIVIVRSDGGRSVEIPAHAKFIASSRLATTLGRGADTVRTVEHLLAALHGLGVDNARVVIEGPELPVMDGSAASFVYLVRSAGLFAQPERRRGLRLRRPVEVRLGERWIRAEPAREFRISYAIDFEHPAIGRQCLEIVGRNPAHFEREVAGARTFGFLRQVKTLWDAGLAKGGSLDNTLVLDDEGVINPEGLRWPDEFVRHKVLDLYGDLMLLGTWLQAHIRVERGGHALHLALVSEILESPAAWRVLGRDHLNRALVSAVRAPEAP
;
A
#
# COMPACT_ATOMS: atom_id res chain seq x y z
N MET A 1 23.30 67.91 17.78
CA MET A 1 22.09 68.71 17.57
C MET A 1 21.65 68.47 16.14
N ASP A 2 20.63 67.66 15.96
CA ASP A 2 20.07 67.27 14.67
C ASP A 2 18.69 67.94 14.53
N PRO A 3 18.36 68.61 13.41
CA PRO A 3 17.09 69.30 13.28
C PRO A 3 16.11 68.55 12.36
N ARG A 4 14.90 68.36 12.90
CA ARG A 4 13.60 68.80 12.31
C ARG A 4 13.11 68.07 11.02
N PRO A 5 11.83 68.26 10.61
CA PRO A 5 10.58 68.34 11.42
C PRO A 5 9.29 67.82 10.67
N LYS A 6 8.12 68.06 11.29
CA LYS A 6 6.74 68.25 10.74
C LYS A 6 5.97 66.98 10.35
N GLY A 7 4.67 66.83 10.63
CA GLY A 7 3.68 67.70 11.29
C GLY A 7 2.28 67.04 11.25
N GLN A 8 1.38 67.54 12.13
CA GLN A 8 -0.09 67.79 11.99
C GLN A 8 -1.00 66.73 11.31
N ASP A 9 -2.25 66.49 11.68
CA ASP A 9 -3.17 66.88 12.77
C ASP A 9 -4.46 66.06 12.56
N HIS A 10 -5.25 65.88 13.63
CA HIS A 10 -6.74 65.69 13.70
C HIS A 10 -7.45 64.62 12.82
N GLY A 11 -8.48 63.86 13.25
CA GLY A 11 -9.31 63.84 14.44
C GLY A 11 -10.59 62.99 14.18
N PHE A 12 -11.17 62.46 15.27
CA PHE A 12 -12.61 62.27 15.56
C PHE A 12 -13.49 61.12 14.99
N ARG A 13 -14.10 60.37 15.95
CA ARG A 13 -15.48 59.76 16.05
C ARG A 13 -15.90 58.72 14.99
N THR A 14 -16.75 57.70 15.19
CA THR A 14 -17.74 57.17 16.17
C THR A 14 -18.07 55.74 15.67
N GLY A 15 -18.33 54.71 16.49
CA GLY A 15 -19.68 54.31 16.93
C GLY A 15 -20.24 53.10 16.13
N GLU A 16 -20.86 52.14 16.85
CA GLU A 16 -21.67 50.98 16.38
C GLU A 16 -20.88 49.86 15.65
N GLY A 17 -21.01 48.56 15.89
CA GLY A 17 -22.13 47.73 16.34
C GLY A 17 -22.39 46.70 15.23
N ASP A 18 -22.14 45.40 15.43
CA ASP A 18 -23.09 44.34 15.09
C ASP A 18 -22.62 42.93 15.49
N ARG A 19 -23.59 42.10 15.87
CA ARG A 19 -23.42 40.69 16.22
C ARG A 19 -23.41 39.86 14.94
N GLY A 20 -22.29 39.20 14.64
CA GLY A 20 -22.20 38.13 13.65
C GLY A 20 -21.60 36.89 14.29
N GLY A 21 -22.45 35.95 14.72
CA GLY A 21 -22.00 34.65 15.20
C GLY A 21 -21.45 33.81 14.05
N SER A 22 -20.14 33.61 14.01
CA SER A 22 -19.48 32.62 13.16
C SER A 22 -19.06 31.43 14.01
N GLN A 23 -19.74 30.30 13.85
CA GLN A 23 -19.25 29.00 14.33
C GLN A 23 -17.92 28.66 13.64
N PRO A 24 -16.91 28.13 14.35
CA PRO A 24 -15.70 27.68 13.69
C PRO A 24 -15.94 26.30 13.03
N HIS A 25 -16.03 26.30 11.70
CA HIS A 25 -15.75 25.13 10.87
C HIS A 25 -14.26 24.77 11.00
N ASN A 26 -13.92 23.95 12.00
CA ASN A 26 -12.64 23.22 12.04
C ASN A 26 -12.71 21.89 12.81
N GLY A 27 -13.92 21.32 12.94
CA GLY A 27 -14.15 20.01 13.59
C GLY A 27 -14.16 18.80 12.66
N ARG A 28 -13.91 18.96 11.34
CA ARG A 28 -14.08 17.87 10.36
C ARG A 28 -13.00 16.79 10.41
N LEU A 29 -11.75 17.11 10.76
CA LEU A 29 -10.68 16.09 10.86
C LEU A 29 -10.77 15.26 12.15
N ARG A 30 -11.12 15.89 13.29
CA ARG A 30 -11.33 15.17 14.55
C ARG A 30 -12.52 14.21 14.47
N ASN A 31 -13.65 14.61 13.89
CA ASN A 31 -14.83 13.73 13.84
C ASN A 31 -14.73 12.62 12.78
N ALA A 32 -13.94 12.79 11.71
CA ALA A 32 -13.72 11.73 10.71
C ALA A 32 -12.79 10.61 11.23
N LEU A 33 -11.91 10.91 12.19
CA LEU A 33 -11.02 9.93 12.84
C LEU A 33 -11.66 9.26 14.07
N LEU A 34 -12.72 9.84 14.63
CA LEU A 34 -13.33 9.39 15.90
C LEU A 34 -14.57 8.50 15.72
N HIS A 35 -15.14 8.42 14.52
CA HIS A 35 -16.30 7.57 14.23
C HIS A 35 -15.90 6.26 13.55
N GLU A 36 -14.95 5.53 14.12
CA GLU A 36 -14.81 4.10 13.85
C GLU A 36 -14.52 3.32 15.13
N SER A 37 -15.58 2.70 15.67
CA SER A 37 -15.50 1.38 16.26
C SER A 37 -15.17 0.36 15.15
N GLY A 38 -14.01 0.52 14.52
CA GLY A 38 -13.28 -0.50 13.80
C GLY A 38 -12.33 -1.19 14.77
N ALA A 39 -12.83 -1.55 15.96
CA ALA A 39 -12.21 -2.62 16.70
C ALA A 39 -12.27 -3.85 15.80
N ASP A 40 -11.15 -4.56 15.67
CA ASP A 40 -11.24 -5.97 15.36
C ASP A 40 -12.24 -6.58 16.37
N PRO A 41 -13.39 -7.12 15.95
CA PRO A 41 -14.49 -7.46 16.86
C PRO A 41 -14.18 -8.61 17.84
N GLY A 42 -12.93 -9.11 17.86
CA GLY A 42 -12.41 -9.94 18.95
C GLY A 42 -11.98 -9.16 20.21
N GLN A 43 -12.12 -7.84 20.25
CA GLN A 43 -11.65 -7.00 21.38
C GLN A 43 -12.75 -6.31 22.20
N GLU A 44 -14.03 -6.62 21.99
CA GLU A 44 -15.11 -6.09 22.82
C GLU A 44 -15.96 -7.22 23.43
N ARG A 45 -15.75 -7.49 24.73
CA ARG A 45 -16.78 -7.86 25.71
C ARG A 45 -16.24 -7.81 27.15
N GLY A 46 -16.97 -7.12 28.02
CA GLY A 46 -16.80 -7.20 29.48
C GLY A 46 -17.24 -8.58 30.04
N PRO A 47 -17.17 -8.79 31.37
CA PRO A 47 -17.23 -10.12 31.98
C PRO A 47 -18.59 -10.81 31.75
N PRO A 48 -18.64 -12.16 31.70
CA PRO A 48 -19.83 -12.87 31.26
C PRO A 48 -20.85 -13.01 32.39
N ASP A 49 -22.10 -12.64 32.08
CA ASP A 49 -23.24 -13.13 32.85
C ASP A 49 -23.49 -14.60 32.52
N ARG A 50 -23.57 -15.40 33.59
CA ARG A 50 -23.80 -16.85 33.55
C ARG A 50 -25.28 -17.16 33.26
N HIS A 51 -25.46 -18.32 32.62
CA HIS A 51 -26.69 -19.12 32.47
C HIS A 51 -27.51 -18.93 31.18
N LEU A 52 -27.49 -19.92 30.27
CA LEU A 52 -28.59 -20.89 30.03
C LEU A 52 -28.36 -21.76 28.77
N PHE A 53 -28.16 -23.07 29.02
CA PHE A 53 -28.52 -24.28 28.27
C PHE A 53 -28.56 -24.35 26.72
N ALA A 54 -27.66 -25.21 26.20
CA ALA A 54 -27.88 -26.50 25.53
C ALA A 54 -28.75 -26.64 24.26
N ARG A 55 -28.08 -27.24 23.24
CA ARG A 55 -28.47 -28.26 22.22
C ARG A 55 -27.73 -27.86 20.92
N GLY A 56 -26.71 -28.55 20.43
CA GLY A 56 -26.55 -29.99 20.29
C GLY A 56 -26.95 -30.39 18.87
N HIS A 57 -26.11 -30.12 17.87
CA HIS A 57 -26.16 -30.75 16.55
C HIS A 57 -24.75 -30.83 15.94
N ASP A 58 -24.26 -32.05 15.83
CA ASP A 58 -23.10 -32.45 15.03
C ASP A 58 -23.32 -32.07 13.56
N LEU A 59 -22.37 -31.34 12.96
CA LEU A 59 -22.24 -31.27 11.51
C LEU A 59 -20.89 -31.88 11.14
N ARG A 60 -20.95 -33.13 10.66
CA ARG A 60 -19.82 -33.80 10.01
C ARG A 60 -19.54 -33.15 8.67
N VAL A 61 -18.26 -32.93 8.40
CA VAL A 61 -17.71 -32.53 7.12
C VAL A 61 -17.97 -33.63 6.09
N GLY A 62 -18.68 -33.29 5.01
CA GLY A 62 -18.93 -34.16 3.86
C GLY A 62 -19.07 -33.32 2.60
N ASP A 63 -18.16 -33.56 1.65
CA ASP A 63 -18.21 -33.32 0.22
C ASP A 63 -18.33 -31.86 -0.27
N TRP A 64 -17.17 -31.21 -0.37
CA TRP A 64 -16.92 -30.13 -1.34
C TRP A 64 -16.66 -30.74 -2.73
N ASP A 65 -17.61 -30.60 -3.66
CA ASP A 65 -17.45 -30.91 -5.09
C ASP A 65 -17.29 -29.59 -5.89
N PRO A 66 -16.18 -29.37 -6.64
CA PRO A 66 -15.97 -28.16 -7.41
C PRO A 66 -16.46 -28.34 -8.85
N ALA A 67 -17.72 -28.00 -9.12
CA ALA A 67 -18.24 -27.94 -10.49
C ALA A 67 -18.71 -26.53 -10.86
N ILE A 68 -17.86 -25.81 -11.61
CA ILE A 68 -18.24 -24.63 -12.39
C ILE A 68 -19.00 -25.12 -13.64
N PRO A 69 -20.18 -24.59 -13.99
CA PRO A 69 -20.88 -24.99 -15.21
C PRO A 69 -20.16 -24.43 -16.44
N ARG A 70 -19.70 -25.33 -17.31
CA ARG A 70 -19.26 -24.98 -18.68
C ARG A 70 -20.51 -24.74 -19.53
N GLY A 71 -20.73 -23.50 -19.96
CA GLY A 71 -21.73 -23.18 -20.96
C GLY A 71 -21.25 -23.58 -22.35
N GLU A 72 -21.95 -24.51 -23.01
CA GLU A 72 -21.79 -24.77 -24.44
C GLU A 72 -22.55 -23.72 -25.26
N PRO A 73 -22.02 -23.30 -26.43
CA PRO A 73 -22.67 -22.30 -27.27
C PRO A 73 -23.77 -22.93 -28.13
N SER A 74 -24.99 -22.40 -28.01
CA SER A 74 -26.06 -22.64 -28.97
C SER A 74 -26.03 -21.58 -30.07
N VAL A 75 -25.91 -22.00 -31.33
CA VAL A 75 -26.13 -21.14 -32.50
C VAL A 75 -26.99 -21.87 -33.52
N SER A 76 -28.11 -21.26 -33.88
CA SER A 76 -28.85 -21.45 -35.13
C SER A 76 -29.63 -20.15 -35.42
N PRO A 77 -30.09 -19.90 -36.66
CA PRO A 77 -29.30 -19.74 -37.88
C PRO A 77 -29.50 -18.35 -38.54
N ARG A 78 -28.63 -18.05 -39.50
CA ARG A 78 -28.55 -16.84 -40.34
C ARG A 78 -29.87 -16.44 -41.01
N ALA A 79 -30.05 -15.13 -41.17
CA ALA A 79 -30.66 -14.51 -42.34
C ALA A 79 -29.82 -13.30 -42.77
N TYR A 80 -29.18 -13.37 -43.95
CA TYR A 80 -29.16 -12.30 -44.95
C TYR A 80 -28.44 -12.85 -46.19
N ALA A 81 -29.19 -12.88 -47.29
CA ALA A 81 -28.78 -13.35 -48.60
C ALA A 81 -28.02 -12.24 -49.35
N GLY A 82 -26.96 -12.63 -50.05
CA GLY A 82 -26.26 -11.87 -51.09
C GLY A 82 -25.90 -12.83 -52.21
N ALA A 83 -26.22 -12.43 -53.43
CA ALA A 83 -26.46 -13.26 -54.60
C ALA A 83 -25.22 -13.82 -55.34
N GLY A 84 -25.49 -14.88 -56.13
CA GLY A 84 -24.76 -15.28 -57.34
C GLY A 84 -23.51 -16.13 -57.10
N SER A 85 -23.15 -17.13 -57.90
CA SER A 85 -23.76 -17.84 -59.04
C SER A 85 -22.72 -18.87 -59.47
N ALA A 86 -23.15 -20.11 -59.79
CA ALA A 86 -22.43 -21.13 -60.58
C ALA A 86 -21.07 -21.61 -60.05
N GLY A 87 -20.68 -22.88 -60.11
CA GLY A 87 -21.22 -24.06 -60.76
C GLY A 87 -20.14 -25.14 -60.65
N ASP A 88 -20.61 -26.38 -60.58
CA ASP A 88 -19.91 -27.63 -60.92
C ASP A 88 -18.61 -28.06 -60.20
N GLN A 89 -18.74 -29.24 -59.59
CA GLN A 89 -17.71 -30.26 -59.37
C GLN A 89 -17.20 -30.80 -60.76
N PRO A 90 -16.30 -31.81 -60.90
CA PRO A 90 -15.85 -32.76 -59.87
C PRO A 90 -14.44 -33.39 -60.01
N ARG A 91 -14.18 -34.32 -59.06
CA ARG A 91 -13.34 -35.53 -59.15
C ARG A 91 -11.81 -35.40 -59.09
N GLY A 92 -11.22 -36.22 -58.21
CA GLY A 92 -9.82 -36.64 -58.32
C GLY A 92 -9.27 -37.24 -57.03
N VAL A 93 -9.39 -38.56 -56.89
CA VAL A 93 -8.80 -39.39 -55.84
C VAL A 93 -7.28 -39.51 -56.07
N ALA A 94 -6.45 -39.35 -55.03
CA ALA A 94 -5.25 -40.19 -54.81
C ALA A 94 -4.52 -39.82 -53.50
N HIS A 95 -4.16 -40.85 -52.76
CA HIS A 95 -3.27 -40.83 -51.60
C HIS A 95 -1.85 -40.37 -51.95
N ALA A 96 -1.25 -39.54 -51.10
CA ALA A 96 0.20 -39.52 -50.88
C ALA A 96 0.49 -38.99 -49.47
N ALA A 97 1.33 -39.74 -48.76
CA ALA A 97 1.90 -39.37 -47.47
C ALA A 97 2.87 -38.20 -47.61
N ALA A 98 2.90 -37.30 -46.62
CA ALA A 98 4.09 -36.75 -45.99
C ALA A 98 3.74 -35.55 -45.10
N ASP A 99 4.58 -35.39 -44.08
CA ASP A 99 4.98 -34.12 -43.46
C ASP A 99 4.00 -33.38 -42.55
N HIS A 100 4.23 -33.62 -41.25
CA HIS A 100 4.13 -32.59 -40.23
C HIS A 100 5.05 -31.41 -40.58
N SER A 101 4.50 -30.36 -41.18
CA SER A 101 5.07 -29.03 -41.08
C SER A 101 4.00 -27.93 -41.21
N ALA A 102 4.03 -27.03 -40.21
CA ALA A 102 3.64 -25.63 -40.24
C ALA A 102 2.21 -25.21 -40.67
N LEU A 103 1.46 -24.67 -39.70
CA LEU A 103 0.73 -23.42 -39.91
C LEU A 103 1.06 -22.41 -38.80
N PRO A 104 1.13 -21.10 -39.12
CA PRO A 104 1.66 -20.06 -38.25
C PRO A 104 0.57 -19.40 -37.42
N ALA A 105 0.90 -19.01 -36.19
CA ALA A 105 0.16 -18.02 -35.43
C ALA A 105 1.16 -17.02 -34.85
N GLU A 106 1.46 -15.96 -35.59
CA GLU A 106 2.12 -14.78 -35.04
C GLU A 106 1.06 -13.79 -34.55
N GLY A 107 0.93 -13.69 -33.23
CA GLY A 107 0.47 -12.51 -32.49
C GLY A 107 1.66 -11.87 -31.76
N PRO A 108 1.56 -10.63 -31.28
CA PRO A 108 2.71 -9.73 -31.14
C PRO A 108 3.70 -10.19 -30.07
N ARG A 109 4.93 -10.51 -30.50
CA ARG A 109 6.07 -10.77 -29.62
C ARG A 109 6.67 -9.45 -29.13
N CYS A 110 6.66 -9.24 -27.82
CA CYS A 110 7.45 -8.19 -27.18
C CYS A 110 8.90 -8.69 -27.04
N ALA A 111 9.80 -8.26 -27.94
CA ALA A 111 11.21 -8.60 -27.86
C ALA A 111 11.97 -7.55 -27.04
N LEU A 112 12.34 -7.88 -25.81
CA LEU A 112 13.42 -7.20 -25.08
C LEU A 112 14.75 -7.53 -25.78
N ARG A 113 15.20 -6.67 -26.71
CA ARG A 113 16.58 -6.70 -27.23
C ARG A 113 17.47 -5.89 -26.30
N GLN A 114 18.11 -6.54 -25.33
CA GLN A 114 19.35 -6.01 -24.76
C GLN A 114 20.51 -6.51 -25.63
N ARG A 115 21.20 -5.60 -26.32
CA ARG A 115 22.53 -5.91 -26.87
C ARG A 115 23.55 -5.77 -25.74
N ALA A 116 23.83 -6.86 -25.06
CA ALA A 116 25.07 -6.99 -24.31
C ALA A 116 26.14 -7.49 -25.29
N ARG A 117 27.17 -6.68 -25.54
CA ARG A 117 28.45 -7.19 -26.05
C ARG A 117 29.21 -7.69 -24.84
N ASP A 118 29.46 -8.98 -24.77
CA ASP A 118 30.53 -9.53 -23.93
C ASP A 118 31.41 -10.45 -24.80
N PRO A 119 32.74 -10.33 -24.73
CA PRO A 119 33.67 -11.20 -25.44
C PRO A 119 33.96 -12.43 -24.56
N GLY A 120 33.46 -13.60 -24.95
CA GLY A 120 33.81 -14.86 -24.32
C GLY A 120 32.59 -15.76 -24.16
N GLY A 121 32.46 -16.74 -25.05
CA GLY A 121 31.33 -17.66 -25.08
C GLY A 121 31.29 -18.63 -23.90
N THR A 122 30.08 -18.95 -23.47
CA THR A 122 29.57 -20.33 -23.29
C THR A 122 28.05 -20.24 -23.09
N GLU A 123 27.31 -21.05 -23.85
CA GLU A 123 25.84 -21.03 -23.93
C GLU A 123 25.20 -21.56 -22.64
N GLY A 124 24.34 -20.75 -22.02
CA GLY A 124 23.40 -21.17 -20.98
C GLY A 124 21.96 -21.09 -21.50
N ARG A 125 21.22 -22.20 -21.42
CA ARG A 125 19.83 -22.34 -21.90
C ARG A 125 18.90 -21.32 -21.27
N SER A 126 18.05 -20.68 -22.08
CA SER A 126 16.92 -19.87 -21.62
C SER A 126 15.75 -20.76 -21.24
N GLU A 127 15.30 -20.71 -19.99
CA GLU A 127 14.01 -21.29 -19.59
C GLU A 127 12.90 -20.24 -19.70
N ASP A 128 11.81 -20.63 -20.34
CA ASP A 128 10.63 -19.83 -20.66
C ASP A 128 9.64 -19.93 -19.48
N LEU A 129 9.45 -18.85 -18.71
CA LEU A 129 8.64 -18.85 -17.49
C LEU A 129 7.25 -18.24 -17.77
N THR A 130 6.35 -19.04 -18.33
CA THR A 130 4.95 -18.64 -18.56
C THR A 130 3.97 -19.04 -17.45
N HIS A 131 4.41 -19.72 -16.38
CA HIS A 131 3.60 -20.02 -15.19
C HIS A 131 4.51 -20.12 -13.96
N CYS A 132 4.42 -19.19 -13.01
CA CYS A 132 5.12 -19.30 -11.73
C CYS A 132 4.11 -19.24 -10.57
N SER A 133 4.07 -20.32 -9.79
CA SER A 133 3.24 -20.47 -8.57
C SER A 133 3.78 -19.57 -7.44
N PRO A 134 2.94 -19.14 -6.46
CA PRO A 134 3.34 -18.23 -5.36
C PRO A 134 4.60 -18.62 -4.59
N ARG A 135 4.94 -19.92 -4.49
CA ARG A 135 6.19 -20.38 -3.86
C ARG A 135 7.45 -19.96 -4.63
N GLY A 136 7.37 -19.88 -5.95
CA GLY A 136 8.50 -19.53 -6.81
C GLY A 136 9.01 -18.11 -6.57
N LEU A 137 8.15 -17.18 -6.16
CA LEU A 137 8.55 -15.79 -5.90
C LEU A 137 9.32 -15.61 -4.58
N CYS A 138 8.92 -16.31 -3.50
CA CYS A 138 9.66 -16.28 -2.23
C CYS A 138 11.04 -16.94 -2.36
N ASP A 139 11.11 -18.09 -3.05
CA ASP A 139 12.38 -18.78 -3.30
C ASP A 139 13.26 -17.99 -4.27
N LEU A 140 12.69 -17.30 -5.28
CA LEU A 140 13.43 -16.43 -6.18
C LEU A 140 14.04 -15.23 -5.45
N VAL A 141 13.32 -14.59 -4.53
CA VAL A 141 13.88 -13.50 -3.69
C VAL A 141 15.02 -14.03 -2.82
N ALA A 142 14.93 -15.27 -2.32
CA ALA A 142 16.00 -15.92 -1.56
C ALA A 142 17.17 -16.43 -2.43
N SER A 143 16.93 -16.71 -3.72
CA SER A 143 17.89 -17.32 -4.65
C SER A 143 18.51 -16.34 -5.65
N LEU A 144 18.11 -15.07 -5.66
CA LEU A 144 18.81 -14.04 -6.42
C LEU A 144 20.27 -14.02 -5.94
N PRO A 145 21.26 -14.14 -6.85
CA PRO A 145 22.65 -14.07 -6.44
C PRO A 145 22.84 -12.75 -5.71
N HIS A 146 23.39 -12.82 -4.49
CA HIS A 146 24.03 -11.69 -3.83
C HIS A 146 25.24 -11.29 -4.69
N THR A 147 25.00 -10.74 -5.88
CA THR A 147 26.05 -10.12 -6.66
C THR A 147 26.46 -8.89 -5.88
N ALA A 148 27.64 -9.02 -5.30
CA ALA A 148 28.44 -7.94 -4.74
C ALA A 148 28.52 -6.76 -5.71
N ALA A 149 27.53 -5.88 -5.63
CA ALA A 149 27.61 -4.48 -6.04
C ALA A 149 27.31 -3.59 -4.83
N TYR A 150 27.60 -4.08 -3.62
CA TYR A 150 27.99 -3.20 -2.53
C TYR A 150 29.46 -2.85 -2.75
N HIS A 151 29.73 -1.55 -2.94
CA HIS A 151 31.01 -0.90 -3.24
C HIS A 151 31.33 -0.58 -4.72
N ARG A 152 30.62 0.42 -5.25
CA ARG A 152 31.27 1.66 -5.75
C ARG A 152 30.41 2.88 -5.36
N GLY A 153 30.64 3.39 -4.16
CA GLY A 153 29.90 4.52 -3.58
C GLY A 153 29.75 4.38 -2.06
N GLY A 154 30.86 4.23 -1.34
CA GLY A 154 30.86 4.14 0.12
C GLY A 154 30.50 5.49 0.75
N GLY A 155 29.37 5.51 1.48
CA GLY A 155 28.88 6.64 2.27
C GLY A 155 27.88 7.53 1.54
N SER A 156 26.69 7.75 2.15
CA SER A 156 25.70 8.81 1.82
C SER A 156 24.32 8.41 1.23
N SER A 157 23.91 7.13 1.09
CA SER A 157 22.58 6.83 0.50
C SER A 157 21.37 7.22 1.37
N LEU A 158 21.53 7.36 2.68
CA LEU A 158 20.45 7.82 3.58
C LEU A 158 20.36 9.35 3.69
N GLN A 159 21.32 10.09 3.15
CA GLN A 159 21.37 11.56 3.27
C GLN A 159 20.71 12.29 2.09
N THR A 160 20.60 11.63 0.94
CA THR A 160 20.03 12.19 -0.28
C THR A 160 18.71 11.52 -0.61
N GLN A 161 17.88 12.19 -1.39
CA GLN A 161 16.60 11.63 -1.83
C GLN A 161 16.81 10.49 -2.81
N GLN A 162 15.85 9.58 -2.86
CA GLN A 162 15.85 8.47 -3.80
C GLN A 162 14.53 8.38 -4.57
N THR A 163 14.63 8.00 -5.83
CA THR A 163 13.50 7.57 -6.68
C THR A 163 13.81 6.17 -7.20
N ILE A 164 12.82 5.48 -7.76
CA ILE A 164 13.11 4.30 -8.61
C ILE A 164 13.88 4.74 -9.86
N ALA A 165 14.74 3.88 -10.40
CA ALA A 165 15.57 4.21 -11.57
C ALA A 165 14.80 4.05 -12.88
N GLU A 166 14.06 2.95 -13.02
CA GLU A 166 13.29 2.63 -14.23
C GLU A 166 11.79 2.50 -13.94
N LYS A 167 10.98 2.58 -15.00
CA LYS A 167 9.55 2.22 -14.93
C LYS A 167 9.41 0.72 -14.65
N VAL A 168 8.49 0.36 -13.77
CA VAL A 168 8.09 -1.05 -13.54
C VAL A 168 6.57 -1.15 -13.39
N SER A 169 5.99 -2.27 -13.81
CA SER A 169 4.55 -2.50 -13.75
C SER A 169 4.23 -3.90 -13.26
N CYS A 170 3.08 -4.07 -12.63
CA CYS A 170 2.51 -5.37 -12.28
C CYS A 170 0.99 -5.36 -12.49
N THR A 171 0.40 -6.55 -12.45
CA THR A 171 -1.04 -6.73 -12.39
C THR A 171 -1.39 -7.60 -11.20
N GLY A 172 -2.60 -7.43 -10.68
CA GLY A 172 -3.13 -8.22 -9.58
C GLY A 172 -4.62 -7.98 -9.42
N ILE A 173 -5.15 -8.30 -8.25
CA ILE A 173 -6.55 -8.03 -7.90
C ILE A 173 -6.60 -7.15 -6.65
N GLY A 174 -7.62 -6.30 -6.53
CA GLY A 174 -7.89 -5.57 -5.30
C GLY A 174 -8.43 -6.51 -4.22
N LEU A 175 -7.97 -6.36 -2.97
CA LEU A 175 -8.41 -7.19 -1.84
C LEU A 175 -9.93 -7.09 -1.65
N HIS A 176 -10.45 -5.86 -1.61
CA HIS A 176 -11.84 -5.64 -1.27
C HIS A 176 -12.77 -5.71 -2.48
N SER A 177 -12.37 -5.09 -3.58
CA SER A 177 -13.16 -5.04 -4.81
C SER A 177 -13.17 -6.37 -5.56
N GLY A 178 -12.09 -7.15 -5.47
CA GLY A 178 -11.87 -8.34 -6.31
C GLY A 178 -11.63 -8.00 -7.79
N ALA A 179 -11.55 -6.71 -8.15
CA ALA A 179 -11.36 -6.27 -9.52
C ALA A 179 -9.89 -6.42 -9.94
N PRO A 180 -9.61 -6.71 -11.22
CA PRO A 180 -8.25 -6.67 -11.73
C PRO A 180 -7.70 -5.24 -11.67
N VAL A 181 -6.44 -5.10 -11.28
CA VAL A 181 -5.75 -3.82 -11.15
C VAL A 181 -4.41 -3.92 -11.87
N GLN A 182 -4.12 -2.91 -12.69
CA GLN A 182 -2.78 -2.67 -13.22
C GLN A 182 -2.14 -1.54 -12.43
N LEU A 183 -0.92 -1.78 -11.95
CA LEU A 183 -0.10 -0.80 -11.25
C LEU A 183 1.18 -0.54 -12.03
N THR A 184 1.58 0.73 -12.11
CA THR A 184 2.86 1.16 -12.69
C THR A 184 3.54 2.14 -11.76
N LEU A 185 4.78 1.85 -11.39
CA LEU A 185 5.66 2.80 -10.70
C LEU A 185 6.53 3.52 -11.73
N LEU A 186 6.62 4.84 -11.58
CA LEU A 186 7.45 5.71 -12.42
C LEU A 186 8.42 6.52 -11.55
N PRO A 187 9.64 6.78 -12.04
CA PRO A 187 10.54 7.74 -11.42
C PRO A 187 9.89 9.13 -11.28
N ALA A 188 10.27 9.87 -10.25
CA ALA A 188 9.80 11.24 -10.04
C ALA A 188 10.96 12.18 -9.71
N ARG A 189 10.77 13.48 -9.99
CA ARG A 189 11.76 14.51 -9.63
C ARG A 189 11.90 14.62 -8.12
N ALA A 190 13.03 15.14 -7.66
CA ALA A 190 13.22 15.43 -6.25
C ALA A 190 12.11 16.34 -5.72
N ASP A 191 11.80 16.20 -4.43
CA ASP A 191 10.73 16.92 -3.73
C ASP A 191 9.30 16.66 -4.23
N THR A 192 9.10 15.70 -5.14
CA THR A 192 7.75 15.29 -5.56
C THR A 192 6.99 14.58 -4.44
N GLY A 193 7.70 13.81 -3.61
CA GLY A 193 7.08 12.83 -2.72
C GLY A 193 6.51 11.63 -3.48
N ILE A 194 5.69 10.84 -2.80
CA ILE A 194 4.92 9.76 -3.43
C ILE A 194 3.57 10.31 -3.86
N VAL A 195 3.24 10.16 -5.15
CA VAL A 195 1.98 10.64 -5.72
C VAL A 195 1.26 9.49 -6.40
N ILE A 196 0.05 9.19 -5.94
CA ILE A 196 -0.84 8.23 -6.60
C ILE A 196 -1.57 8.94 -7.72
N VAL A 197 -1.58 8.36 -8.91
CA VAL A 197 -2.22 8.86 -10.11
C VAL A 197 -3.28 7.85 -10.52
N ARG A 198 -4.53 8.10 -10.13
CA ARG A 198 -5.67 7.29 -10.56
C ARG A 198 -6.08 7.73 -11.97
N SER A 199 -6.00 6.83 -12.93
CA SER A 199 -6.19 7.09 -14.36
C SER A 199 -7.34 6.26 -14.91
N ASP A 200 -8.57 6.78 -14.80
CA ASP A 200 -9.78 6.07 -15.25
C ASP A 200 -10.31 6.71 -16.54
N GLY A 201 -10.44 5.94 -17.62
CA GLY A 201 -11.14 6.38 -18.84
C GLY A 201 -10.59 7.66 -19.47
N GLY A 202 -9.27 7.87 -19.41
CA GLY A 202 -8.58 9.05 -19.95
C GLY A 202 -8.56 10.28 -19.02
N ARG A 203 -9.17 10.19 -17.83
CA ARG A 203 -9.07 11.22 -16.78
C ARG A 203 -8.09 10.77 -15.70
N SER A 204 -7.15 11.64 -15.37
CA SER A 204 -6.15 11.38 -14.32
C SER A 204 -6.33 12.32 -13.14
N VAL A 205 -6.34 11.76 -11.93
CA VAL A 205 -6.36 12.52 -10.67
C VAL A 205 -5.12 12.19 -9.86
N GLU A 206 -4.40 13.24 -9.46
CA GLU A 206 -3.23 13.12 -8.59
C GLU A 206 -3.62 13.29 -7.12
N ILE A 207 -3.29 12.26 -6.33
CA ILE A 207 -3.53 12.14 -4.91
C ILE A 207 -2.17 11.94 -4.22
N PRO A 208 -1.55 12.99 -3.68
CA PRO A 208 -0.32 12.87 -2.91
C PRO A 208 -0.50 11.94 -1.70
N ALA A 209 0.48 11.07 -1.43
CA ALA A 209 0.50 10.22 -0.25
C ALA A 209 0.85 11.06 0.99
N HIS A 210 -0.14 11.80 1.49
CA HIS A 210 0.00 12.72 2.60
C HIS A 210 -1.28 12.74 3.44
N ALA A 211 -1.14 12.99 4.75
CA ALA A 211 -2.24 12.93 5.72
C ALA A 211 -3.47 13.77 5.34
N LYS A 212 -3.26 14.92 4.68
CA LYS A 212 -4.33 15.79 4.15
C LYS A 212 -5.30 15.05 3.21
N PHE A 213 -4.84 14.02 2.52
CA PHE A 213 -5.63 13.26 1.56
C PHE A 213 -6.18 11.96 2.14
N ILE A 214 -6.07 11.72 3.45
CA ILE A 214 -6.73 10.56 4.08
C ILE A 214 -8.24 10.73 3.97
N ALA A 215 -8.88 9.74 3.35
CA ALA A 215 -10.33 9.69 3.18
C ALA A 215 -11.00 8.68 4.13
N SER A 216 -10.31 7.59 4.48
CA SER A 216 -10.80 6.57 5.40
C SER A 216 -9.65 5.70 5.93
N SER A 217 -9.85 5.11 7.11
CA SER A 217 -8.99 4.09 7.73
C SER A 217 -9.70 2.74 7.92
N ARG A 218 -10.92 2.59 7.37
CA ARG A 218 -11.76 1.41 7.58
C ARG A 218 -11.23 0.24 6.78
N LEU A 219 -10.78 -0.81 7.47
CA LEU A 219 -10.24 -2.06 6.90
C LEU A 219 -8.95 -1.92 6.05
N ALA A 220 -8.64 -0.71 5.60
CA ALA A 220 -7.46 -0.34 4.84
C ALA A 220 -7.25 1.18 4.94
N THR A 221 -6.05 1.66 4.63
CA THR A 221 -5.81 3.09 4.46
C THR A 221 -6.29 3.52 3.07
N THR A 222 -7.16 4.52 3.03
CA THR A 222 -7.74 5.06 1.80
C THR A 222 -7.36 6.53 1.65
N LEU A 223 -6.78 6.88 0.52
CA LEU A 223 -6.50 8.26 0.13
C LEU A 223 -7.55 8.75 -0.86
N GLY A 224 -7.82 10.05 -0.89
CA GLY A 224 -8.78 10.64 -1.81
C GLY A 224 -8.58 12.12 -2.08
N ARG A 225 -9.08 12.56 -3.23
CA ARG A 225 -9.15 13.96 -3.63
C ARG A 225 -10.44 14.22 -4.41
N GLY A 226 -11.33 15.03 -3.82
CA GLY A 226 -12.68 15.19 -4.37
C GLY A 226 -13.47 13.89 -4.24
N ALA A 227 -14.09 13.43 -5.33
CA ALA A 227 -14.85 12.18 -5.36
C ALA A 227 -13.97 10.93 -5.61
N ASP A 228 -12.69 11.12 -5.96
CA ASP A 228 -11.80 10.03 -6.32
C ASP A 228 -11.02 9.52 -5.11
N THR A 229 -11.07 8.21 -4.91
CA THR A 229 -10.38 7.51 -3.82
C THR A 229 -9.54 6.36 -4.34
N VAL A 230 -8.49 6.03 -3.60
CA VAL A 230 -7.65 4.84 -3.76
C VAL A 230 -7.47 4.20 -2.40
N ARG A 231 -7.95 2.96 -2.24
CA ARG A 231 -7.82 2.17 -1.00
C ARG A 231 -6.64 1.20 -1.05
N THR A 232 -6.30 0.66 0.11
CA THR A 232 -5.28 -0.40 0.29
C THR A 232 -3.89 0.10 -0.11
N VAL A 233 -3.56 1.33 0.28
CA VAL A 233 -2.28 1.98 -0.10
C VAL A 233 -1.10 1.52 0.76
N GLU A 234 -1.39 1.04 1.97
CA GLU A 234 -0.47 0.80 3.07
C GLU A 234 0.68 -0.15 2.71
N HIS A 235 0.44 -1.28 2.03
CA HIS A 235 1.51 -2.25 1.75
C HIS A 235 2.52 -1.72 0.71
N LEU A 236 2.04 -1.04 -0.33
CA LEU A 236 2.93 -0.39 -1.29
C LEU A 236 3.72 0.74 -0.61
N LEU A 237 3.05 1.58 0.17
CA LEU A 237 3.71 2.65 0.90
C LEU A 237 4.73 2.11 1.90
N ALA A 238 4.46 0.96 2.53
CA ALA A 238 5.39 0.28 3.42
C ALA A 238 6.65 -0.18 2.65
N ALA A 239 6.48 -0.78 1.46
CA ALA A 239 7.61 -1.17 0.61
C ALA A 239 8.48 0.04 0.21
N LEU A 240 7.83 1.12 -0.25
CA LEU A 240 8.52 2.36 -0.64
C LEU A 240 9.26 3.00 0.55
N HIS A 241 8.60 3.11 1.70
CA HIS A 241 9.18 3.68 2.91
C HIS A 241 10.32 2.81 3.46
N GLY A 242 10.14 1.49 3.49
CA GLY A 242 11.12 0.52 3.96
C GLY A 242 12.38 0.47 3.10
N LEU A 243 12.23 0.57 1.77
CA LEU A 243 13.35 0.64 0.82
C LEU A 243 13.97 2.03 0.69
N GLY A 244 13.33 3.04 1.27
CA GLY A 244 13.79 4.41 1.31
C GLY A 244 13.58 5.19 0.01
N VAL A 245 12.51 4.90 -0.73
CA VAL A 245 12.07 5.71 -1.86
C VAL A 245 11.38 6.97 -1.34
N ASP A 246 11.87 8.13 -1.75
CA ASP A 246 11.31 9.43 -1.38
C ASP A 246 10.34 9.95 -2.45
N ASN A 247 10.65 9.69 -3.73
CA ASN A 247 9.92 10.24 -4.86
C ASN A 247 9.52 9.13 -5.83
N ALA A 248 8.22 9.01 -6.14
CA ALA A 248 7.71 8.13 -7.18
C ALA A 248 6.29 8.54 -7.58
N ARG A 249 5.90 8.22 -8.82
CA ARG A 249 4.49 8.27 -9.23
C ARG A 249 3.95 6.85 -9.33
N VAL A 250 2.82 6.62 -8.68
CA VAL A 250 2.11 5.33 -8.64
C VAL A 250 0.88 5.45 -9.52
N VAL A 251 0.95 4.97 -10.76
CA VAL A 251 -0.16 5.03 -11.72
C VAL A 251 -0.99 3.77 -11.60
N ILE A 252 -2.30 3.93 -11.43
CA ILE A 252 -3.26 2.81 -11.36
C ILE A 252 -4.54 3.13 -12.12
N GLU A 253 -5.25 2.07 -12.49
CA GLU A 253 -6.64 2.14 -12.92
C GLU A 253 -7.54 1.56 -11.83
N GLY A 254 -8.67 2.23 -11.56
CA GLY A 254 -9.62 1.83 -10.54
C GLY A 254 -9.32 2.35 -9.12
N PRO A 255 -10.18 1.99 -8.15
CA PRO A 255 -10.22 2.62 -6.84
C PRO A 255 -9.37 1.92 -5.76
N GLU A 256 -8.54 0.94 -6.10
CA GLU A 256 -7.84 0.06 -5.15
C GLU A 256 -6.51 -0.42 -5.70
N LEU A 257 -5.47 -0.50 -4.87
CA LEU A 257 -4.19 -1.14 -5.22
C LEU A 257 -4.29 -2.67 -5.20
N PRO A 258 -3.47 -3.40 -5.99
CA PRO A 258 -3.49 -4.85 -5.94
C PRO A 258 -2.98 -5.37 -4.59
N VAL A 259 -3.63 -6.40 -4.04
CA VAL A 259 -3.25 -7.01 -2.75
C VAL A 259 -1.99 -7.88 -2.84
N MET A 260 -1.67 -8.35 -4.05
CA MET A 260 -0.57 -9.29 -4.31
C MET A 260 -0.69 -10.56 -3.44
N ASP A 261 0.32 -10.89 -2.65
CA ASP A 261 0.30 -12.03 -1.72
C ASP A 261 -0.15 -11.62 -0.30
N GLY A 262 -0.69 -10.41 -0.12
CA GLY A 262 -1.08 -9.88 1.18
C GLY A 262 0.03 -9.21 1.97
N SER A 263 1.26 -9.21 1.46
CA SER A 263 2.42 -8.58 2.08
C SER A 263 2.98 -7.43 1.22
N ALA A 264 4.11 -6.87 1.63
CA ALA A 264 4.87 -5.90 0.85
C ALA A 264 5.96 -6.55 -0.03
N ALA A 265 6.19 -7.86 0.06
CA ALA A 265 7.30 -8.54 -0.60
C ALA A 265 7.25 -8.41 -2.13
N SER A 266 6.07 -8.55 -2.74
CA SER A 266 5.92 -8.37 -4.19
C SER A 266 6.25 -6.94 -4.62
N PHE A 267 5.91 -5.93 -3.81
CA PHE A 267 6.27 -4.54 -4.10
C PHE A 267 7.75 -4.27 -3.89
N VAL A 268 8.36 -4.89 -2.87
CA VAL A 268 9.81 -4.85 -2.69
C VAL A 268 10.53 -5.42 -3.90
N TYR A 269 10.10 -6.58 -4.40
CA TYR A 269 10.63 -7.18 -5.62
C TYR A 269 10.54 -6.20 -6.81
N LEU A 270 9.36 -5.60 -7.06
CA LEU A 270 9.18 -4.63 -8.14
C LEU A 270 10.13 -3.43 -8.04
N VAL A 271 10.27 -2.85 -6.84
CA VAL A 271 11.17 -1.71 -6.61
C VAL A 271 12.63 -2.11 -6.79
N ARG A 272 13.03 -3.31 -6.35
CA ARG A 272 14.39 -3.84 -6.56
C ARG A 272 14.69 -4.07 -8.03
N SER A 273 13.75 -4.65 -8.77
CA SER A 273 13.87 -4.85 -10.23
C SER A 273 13.97 -3.53 -10.99
N ALA A 274 13.25 -2.50 -10.55
CA ALA A 274 13.35 -1.16 -11.12
C ALA A 274 14.67 -0.44 -10.79
N GLY A 275 15.37 -0.89 -9.74
CA GLY A 275 16.54 -0.22 -9.19
C GLY A 275 16.20 1.08 -8.46
N LEU A 276 17.16 1.59 -7.69
CA LEU A 276 17.07 2.90 -7.03
C LEU A 276 18.04 3.88 -7.67
N PHE A 277 17.59 5.12 -7.84
CA PHE A 277 18.38 6.24 -8.31
C PHE A 277 18.47 7.31 -7.22
N ALA A 278 19.69 7.64 -6.81
CA ALA A 278 19.95 8.71 -5.84
C ALA A 278 19.86 10.07 -6.54
N GLN A 279 19.11 10.99 -5.95
CA GLN A 279 18.95 12.36 -6.42
C GLN A 279 19.89 13.28 -5.63
N PRO A 280 20.39 14.38 -6.21
CA PRO A 280 21.37 15.25 -5.53
C PRO A 280 20.80 15.97 -4.29
N GLU A 281 19.47 16.14 -4.21
CA GLU A 281 18.79 16.81 -3.12
C GLU A 281 18.90 16.03 -1.82
N ARG A 282 19.16 16.74 -0.72
CA ARG A 282 19.18 16.13 0.62
C ARG A 282 17.79 15.65 1.02
N ARG A 283 17.75 14.50 1.69
CA ARG A 283 16.54 13.98 2.32
C ARG A 283 16.18 14.86 3.52
N ARG A 284 14.89 15.21 3.60
CA ARG A 284 14.31 15.90 4.75
C ARG A 284 13.68 14.88 5.70
N GLY A 285 13.66 15.22 6.98
CA GLY A 285 12.94 14.46 7.99
C GLY A 285 12.51 15.32 9.15
N LEU A 286 11.67 14.80 10.03
CA LEU A 286 11.31 15.40 11.31
C LEU A 286 12.06 14.67 12.42
N ARG A 287 12.61 15.44 13.36
CA ARG A 287 13.10 14.92 14.63
C ARG A 287 12.21 15.43 15.74
N LEU A 288 11.60 14.49 16.48
CA LEU A 288 10.83 14.85 17.66
C LEU A 288 11.74 15.44 18.76
N ARG A 289 11.19 16.45 19.43
CA ARG A 289 11.75 17.17 20.57
C ARG A 289 10.95 16.91 21.84
N ARG A 290 9.68 16.53 21.71
CA ARG A 290 8.77 16.15 22.79
C ARG A 290 7.96 14.92 22.38
N PRO A 291 7.52 14.09 23.33
CA PRO A 291 6.60 13.01 23.03
C PRO A 291 5.29 13.53 22.43
N VAL A 292 4.73 12.76 21.51
CA VAL A 292 3.38 12.93 20.94
C VAL A 292 2.64 11.62 21.13
N GLU A 293 1.43 11.65 21.66
CA GLU A 293 0.70 10.45 22.05
C GLU A 293 -0.78 10.55 21.67
N VAL A 294 -1.32 9.46 21.14
CA VAL A 294 -2.76 9.28 20.90
C VAL A 294 -3.21 8.03 21.64
N ARG A 295 -4.31 8.12 22.39
CA ARG A 295 -4.90 7.00 23.14
C ARG A 295 -6.40 6.93 22.92
N LEU A 296 -6.90 5.72 22.67
CA LEU A 296 -8.30 5.37 22.51
C LEU A 296 -8.62 4.17 23.41
N GLY A 297 -9.08 4.45 24.64
CA GLY A 297 -9.23 3.43 25.67
C GLY A 297 -7.89 2.80 26.04
N GLU A 298 -7.79 1.48 25.97
CA GLU A 298 -6.54 0.73 26.24
C GLU A 298 -5.55 0.76 25.07
N ARG A 299 -5.99 1.12 23.87
CA ARG A 299 -5.15 1.20 22.67
C ARG A 299 -4.42 2.52 22.63
N TRP A 300 -3.11 2.51 22.37
CA TRP A 300 -2.33 3.74 22.29
C TRP A 300 -1.13 3.64 21.37
N ILE A 301 -0.73 4.80 20.88
CA ILE A 301 0.48 5.00 20.11
C ILE A 301 1.19 6.25 20.58
N ARG A 302 2.51 6.17 20.71
CA ARG A 302 3.34 7.26 21.20
C ARG A 302 4.61 7.35 20.37
N ALA A 303 4.93 8.53 19.88
CA ALA A 303 6.22 8.82 19.27
C ALA A 303 7.07 9.66 20.25
N GLU A 304 8.26 9.17 20.57
CA GLU A 304 9.18 9.79 21.54
C GLU A 304 10.46 10.28 20.86
N PRO A 305 11.10 11.35 21.38
CA PRO A 305 12.40 11.78 20.89
C PRO A 305 13.44 10.66 21.00
N ALA A 306 14.07 10.30 19.87
CA ALA A 306 15.10 9.26 19.83
C ALA A 306 16.28 9.65 18.93
N ARG A 307 17.44 9.01 19.15
CA ARG A 307 18.65 9.22 18.34
C ARG A 307 18.58 8.54 16.98
N GLU A 308 17.80 7.47 16.89
CA GLU A 308 17.52 6.73 15.67
C GLU A 308 16.02 6.46 15.55
N PHE A 309 15.60 5.98 14.39
CA PHE A 309 14.25 5.49 14.21
C PHE A 309 14.11 4.14 14.92
N ARG A 310 13.07 3.98 15.73
CA ARG A 310 12.77 2.72 16.42
C ARG A 310 11.28 2.49 16.43
N ILE A 311 10.85 1.24 16.31
CA ILE A 311 9.47 0.82 16.55
C ILE A 311 9.51 -0.23 17.66
N SER A 312 8.66 -0.08 18.67
CA SER A 312 8.29 -1.17 19.59
C SER A 312 6.78 -1.35 19.48
N TYR A 313 6.35 -2.47 18.92
CA TYR A 313 4.95 -2.72 18.60
C TYR A 313 4.46 -3.93 19.39
N ALA A 314 3.36 -3.77 20.12
CA ALA A 314 2.66 -4.85 20.79
C ALA A 314 1.25 -5.00 20.24
N ILE A 315 0.88 -6.24 19.92
CA ILE A 315 -0.50 -6.67 19.67
C ILE A 315 -0.95 -7.59 20.79
N ASP A 316 -2.26 -7.69 20.98
CA ASP A 316 -2.87 -8.53 22.00
C ASP A 316 -4.27 -8.89 21.53
N PHE A 317 -4.37 -10.00 20.79
CA PHE A 317 -5.62 -10.50 20.25
C PHE A 317 -6.13 -11.64 21.14
N GLU A 318 -7.42 -11.61 21.46
CA GLU A 318 -8.09 -12.72 22.15
C GLU A 318 -8.35 -13.88 21.17
N HIS A 319 -7.26 -14.51 20.75
CA HIS A 319 -7.28 -15.62 19.80
C HIS A 319 -6.13 -16.59 20.13
N PRO A 320 -6.39 -17.91 20.22
CA PRO A 320 -5.40 -18.89 20.65
C PRO A 320 -4.13 -18.91 19.78
N ALA A 321 -4.26 -18.67 18.47
CA ALA A 321 -3.13 -18.66 17.54
C ALA A 321 -2.37 -17.32 17.46
N ILE A 322 -2.88 -16.23 18.06
CA ILE A 322 -2.24 -14.91 17.99
C ILE A 322 -1.72 -14.50 19.37
N GLY A 323 -2.62 -14.36 20.34
CA GLY A 323 -2.31 -13.89 21.68
C GLY A 323 -1.61 -12.53 21.71
N ARG A 324 -0.78 -12.35 22.76
CA ARG A 324 0.09 -11.18 22.89
C ARG A 324 1.42 -11.42 22.17
N GLN A 325 1.76 -10.52 21.26
CA GLN A 325 3.04 -10.55 20.53
C GLN A 325 3.69 -9.18 20.56
N CYS A 326 5.02 -9.15 20.60
CA CYS A 326 5.81 -7.92 20.62
C CYS A 326 6.91 -8.00 19.58
N LEU A 327 7.15 -6.92 18.86
CA LEU A 327 8.25 -6.79 17.91
C LEU A 327 8.97 -5.46 18.08
N GLU A 328 10.30 -5.49 17.98
CA GLU A 328 11.13 -4.29 17.95
C GLU A 328 11.91 -4.17 16.66
N ILE A 329 11.87 -2.98 16.05
CA ILE A 329 12.69 -2.61 14.89
C ILE A 329 13.60 -1.46 15.31
N VAL A 330 14.89 -1.60 15.02
CA VAL A 330 15.90 -0.59 15.36
C VAL A 330 16.61 -0.11 14.11
N GLY A 331 16.66 1.20 13.95
CA GLY A 331 17.31 1.87 12.84
C GLY A 331 16.49 1.84 11.56
N ARG A 332 17.00 2.56 10.55
CA ARG A 332 16.43 2.56 9.19
C ARG A 332 17.35 1.75 8.29
N ASN A 333 17.03 0.48 8.13
CA ASN A 333 17.82 -0.46 7.35
C ASN A 333 16.91 -1.17 6.32
N PRO A 334 17.01 -0.82 5.03
CA PRO A 334 16.23 -1.45 3.97
C PRO A 334 16.36 -2.97 3.92
N ALA A 335 17.57 -3.50 4.15
CA ALA A 335 17.81 -4.94 4.12
C ALA A 335 17.17 -5.66 5.32
N HIS A 336 17.07 -4.98 6.48
CA HIS A 336 16.34 -5.52 7.63
C HIS A 336 14.83 -5.50 7.40
N PHE A 337 14.27 -4.41 6.88
CA PHE A 337 12.85 -4.34 6.52
C PHE A 337 12.47 -5.45 5.53
N GLU A 338 13.26 -5.63 4.48
CA GLU A 338 13.04 -6.64 3.44
C GLU A 338 13.02 -8.07 4.01
N ARG A 339 13.94 -8.40 4.91
CA ARG A 339 14.02 -9.75 5.50
C ARG A 339 13.00 -9.99 6.61
N GLU A 340 12.72 -9.00 7.44
CA GLU A 340 12.02 -9.20 8.72
C GLU A 340 10.57 -8.75 8.71
N VAL A 341 10.19 -7.86 7.80
CA VAL A 341 8.86 -7.21 7.82
C VAL A 341 8.13 -7.39 6.50
N ALA A 342 8.81 -7.17 5.37
CA ALA A 342 8.15 -7.03 4.08
C ALA A 342 7.30 -8.25 3.67
N GLY A 343 7.68 -9.46 4.08
CA GLY A 343 6.94 -10.68 3.74
C GLY A 343 5.78 -11.02 4.67
N ALA A 344 5.49 -10.25 5.71
CA ALA A 344 4.41 -10.57 6.64
C ALA A 344 3.04 -10.27 6.03
N ARG A 345 2.20 -11.29 5.88
CA ARG A 345 0.90 -11.19 5.19
C ARG A 345 -0.19 -10.62 6.07
N THR A 346 -1.16 -9.98 5.41
CA THR A 346 -2.40 -9.56 6.03
C THR A 346 -3.21 -10.74 6.51
N PHE A 347 -4.12 -10.50 7.45
CA PHE A 347 -4.89 -11.55 8.10
C PHE A 347 -6.33 -11.12 8.37
N GLY A 348 -7.23 -12.10 8.39
CA GLY A 348 -8.64 -11.90 8.67
C GLY A 348 -9.28 -13.15 9.26
N PHE A 349 -10.46 -13.00 9.85
CA PHE A 349 -11.17 -14.10 10.48
C PHE A 349 -12.25 -14.69 9.57
N LEU A 350 -12.31 -16.02 9.48
CA LEU A 350 -13.28 -16.76 8.68
C LEU A 350 -14.72 -16.37 9.02
N ARG A 351 -15.03 -16.21 10.32
CA ARG A 351 -16.36 -15.77 10.80
C ARG A 351 -16.80 -14.39 10.27
N GLN A 352 -15.87 -13.55 9.82
CA GLN A 352 -16.16 -12.22 9.27
C GLN A 352 -16.35 -12.23 7.75
N VAL A 353 -15.86 -13.26 7.05
CA VAL A 353 -15.83 -13.30 5.58
C VAL A 353 -17.22 -13.10 4.99
N LYS A 354 -18.23 -13.82 5.51
CA LYS A 354 -19.62 -13.68 5.05
C LYS A 354 -20.12 -12.23 5.19
N THR A 355 -19.92 -11.62 6.36
CA THR A 355 -20.33 -10.23 6.61
C THR A 355 -19.62 -9.24 5.68
N LEU A 356 -18.33 -9.45 5.41
CA LEU A 356 -17.56 -8.62 4.49
C LEU A 356 -18.08 -8.76 3.05
N TRP A 357 -18.34 -9.99 2.59
CA TRP A 357 -18.90 -10.24 1.27
C TRP A 357 -20.30 -9.64 1.10
N ASP A 358 -21.17 -9.78 2.09
CA ASP A 358 -22.51 -9.18 2.13
C ASP A 358 -22.41 -7.64 2.05
N ALA A 359 -21.36 -7.04 2.62
CA ALA A 359 -21.04 -5.61 2.51
C ALA A 359 -20.30 -5.21 1.21
N GLY A 360 -20.06 -6.16 0.31
CA GLY A 360 -19.35 -5.95 -0.94
C GLY A 360 -17.83 -5.78 -0.81
N LEU A 361 -17.24 -6.25 0.28
CA LEU A 361 -15.82 -6.15 0.65
C LEU A 361 -15.16 -7.53 0.65
N ALA A 362 -13.83 -7.54 0.72
CA ALA A 362 -12.98 -8.75 0.74
C ALA A 362 -13.27 -9.76 -0.41
N LYS A 363 -13.76 -9.28 -1.56
CA LYS A 363 -14.11 -10.13 -2.71
C LYS A 363 -12.90 -10.74 -3.41
N GLY A 364 -11.73 -10.12 -3.26
CA GLY A 364 -10.46 -10.63 -3.77
C GLY A 364 -9.64 -11.39 -2.72
N GLY A 365 -10.16 -11.55 -1.50
CA GLY A 365 -9.47 -12.29 -0.44
C GLY A 365 -9.42 -13.79 -0.75
N SER A 366 -8.24 -14.39 -0.61
CA SER A 366 -8.03 -15.83 -0.73
C SER A 366 -6.92 -16.28 0.23
N LEU A 367 -6.73 -17.60 0.38
CA LEU A 367 -5.62 -18.15 1.16
C LEU A 367 -4.25 -17.83 0.55
N ASP A 368 -4.19 -17.48 -0.74
CA ASP A 368 -2.94 -17.09 -1.41
C ASP A 368 -2.48 -15.68 -1.00
N ASN A 369 -3.41 -14.83 -0.55
CA ASN A 369 -3.13 -13.42 -0.26
C ASN A 369 -3.53 -12.98 1.15
N THR A 370 -4.09 -13.87 1.96
CA THR A 370 -4.57 -13.54 3.30
C THR A 370 -4.34 -14.75 4.22
N LEU A 371 -3.78 -14.51 5.39
CA LEU A 371 -3.85 -15.45 6.50
C LEU A 371 -5.27 -15.48 7.05
N VAL A 372 -5.94 -16.61 6.92
CA VAL A 372 -7.31 -16.77 7.41
C VAL A 372 -7.29 -17.57 8.71
N LEU A 373 -7.94 -17.03 9.73
CA LEU A 373 -8.11 -17.69 11.03
C LEU A 373 -9.55 -18.16 11.21
N ASP A 374 -9.72 -19.42 11.61
CA ASP A 374 -10.98 -19.88 12.21
C ASP A 374 -10.97 -19.63 13.72
N ASP A 375 -11.69 -20.42 14.53
CA ASP A 375 -11.72 -20.25 15.99
C ASP A 375 -10.58 -21.02 16.68
N GLU A 376 -9.89 -21.93 15.97
CA GLU A 376 -8.82 -22.77 16.50
C GLU A 376 -7.43 -22.26 16.08
N GLY A 377 -7.29 -21.78 14.85
CA GLY A 377 -6.00 -21.39 14.31
C GLY A 377 -6.00 -20.89 12.87
N VAL A 378 -4.82 -20.96 12.26
CA VAL A 378 -4.59 -20.56 10.86
C VAL A 378 -4.96 -21.72 9.95
N ILE A 379 -5.82 -21.47 8.97
CA ILE A 379 -6.29 -22.52 8.04
C ILE A 379 -5.44 -22.62 6.76
N ASN A 380 -4.53 -21.67 6.53
CA ASN A 380 -3.61 -21.69 5.40
C ASN A 380 -2.76 -22.97 5.44
N PRO A 381 -2.76 -23.83 4.39
CA PRO A 381 -2.07 -25.12 4.38
C PRO A 381 -0.55 -25.01 4.61
N GLU A 382 0.05 -23.93 4.17
CA GLU A 382 1.47 -23.61 4.35
C GLU A 382 1.81 -23.02 5.72
N GLY A 383 0.80 -22.67 6.52
CA GLY A 383 0.95 -22.06 7.83
C GLY A 383 1.52 -20.64 7.77
N LEU A 384 2.22 -20.26 8.85
CA LEU A 384 2.84 -18.95 8.99
C LEU A 384 4.26 -18.93 8.41
N ARG A 385 4.65 -17.78 7.84
CA ARG A 385 6.04 -17.48 7.41
C ARG A 385 6.94 -17.19 8.61
N TRP A 386 6.37 -16.64 9.68
CA TRP A 386 7.02 -16.46 10.99
C TRP A 386 6.05 -16.79 12.12
N PRO A 387 6.53 -17.31 13.27
CA PRO A 387 5.68 -17.49 14.46
C PRO A 387 4.96 -16.21 14.91
N ASP A 388 5.57 -15.04 14.65
CA ASP A 388 5.10 -13.70 14.99
C ASP A 388 4.66 -12.89 13.73
N GLU A 389 4.18 -13.57 12.68
CA GLU A 389 3.77 -12.93 11.41
C GLU A 389 2.70 -11.84 11.60
N PHE A 390 1.78 -12.00 12.57
CA PHE A 390 0.72 -11.03 12.84
C PHE A 390 1.24 -9.67 13.32
N VAL A 391 2.18 -9.65 14.28
CA VAL A 391 2.78 -8.40 14.75
C VAL A 391 3.72 -7.80 13.71
N ARG A 392 4.43 -8.63 12.93
CA ARG A 392 5.24 -8.17 11.79
C ARG A 392 4.37 -7.45 10.76
N HIS A 393 3.20 -7.99 10.45
CA HIS A 393 2.26 -7.33 9.54
C HIS A 393 1.76 -6.00 10.11
N LYS A 394 1.47 -5.90 11.41
CA LYS A 394 1.11 -4.62 12.03
C LYS A 394 2.24 -3.59 12.05
N VAL A 395 3.50 -4.04 12.11
CA VAL A 395 4.64 -3.17 11.87
C VAL A 395 4.73 -2.75 10.40
N LEU A 396 4.46 -3.65 9.45
CA LEU A 396 4.37 -3.32 8.02
C LEU A 396 3.31 -2.23 7.76
N ASP A 397 2.10 -2.38 8.31
CA ASP A 397 1.03 -1.39 8.25
C ASP A 397 1.52 -0.02 8.75
N LEU A 398 2.19 0.00 9.91
CA LEU A 398 2.74 1.22 10.48
C LEU A 398 3.81 1.86 9.58
N TYR A 399 4.67 1.07 8.92
CA TYR A 399 5.62 1.59 7.93
C TYR A 399 4.89 2.34 6.81
N GLY A 400 3.79 1.77 6.30
CA GLY A 400 2.99 2.37 5.24
C GLY A 400 2.29 3.65 5.69
N ASP A 401 1.61 3.61 6.84
CA ASP A 401 0.87 4.76 7.37
C ASP A 401 1.81 5.93 7.72
N LEU A 402 3.01 5.66 8.25
CA LEU A 402 3.99 6.71 8.53
C LEU A 402 4.51 7.42 7.27
N MET A 403 4.43 6.77 6.10
CA MET A 403 4.79 7.42 4.83
C MET A 403 3.88 8.63 4.54
N LEU A 404 2.65 8.64 5.07
CA LEU A 404 1.70 9.73 4.93
C LEU A 404 2.05 10.99 5.72
N LEU A 405 3.10 10.94 6.55
CA LEU A 405 3.75 12.13 7.07
C LEU A 405 4.36 12.99 5.94
N GLY A 406 4.62 12.39 4.77
CA GLY A 406 5.24 13.04 3.61
C GLY A 406 6.74 13.30 3.77
N THR A 407 7.34 12.82 4.86
CA THR A 407 8.77 12.97 5.17
C THR A 407 9.18 11.92 6.20
N TRP A 408 10.47 11.75 6.42
CA TRP A 408 10.98 10.76 7.35
C TRP A 408 10.79 11.20 8.79
N LEU A 409 10.56 10.25 9.70
CA LEU A 409 10.47 10.51 11.13
C LEU A 409 11.66 9.91 11.87
N GLN A 410 12.37 10.72 12.66
CA GLN A 410 13.36 10.27 13.63
C GLN A 410 12.75 10.33 15.03
N ALA A 411 12.24 9.17 15.47
CA ALA A 411 11.57 8.98 16.74
C ALA A 411 11.60 7.49 17.15
N HIS A 412 11.34 7.21 18.42
CA HIS A 412 10.94 5.89 18.89
C HIS A 412 9.41 5.85 18.95
N ILE A 413 8.81 5.04 18.10
CA ILE A 413 7.36 4.83 18.05
C ILE A 413 7.04 3.59 18.88
N ARG A 414 6.16 3.75 19.85
CA ARG A 414 5.70 2.69 20.73
C ARG A 414 4.20 2.51 20.52
N VAL A 415 3.77 1.28 20.30
CA VAL A 415 2.37 0.97 19.97
C VAL A 415 1.89 -0.17 20.85
N GLU A 416 0.68 -0.01 21.39
CA GLU A 416 -0.05 -1.06 22.09
C GLU A 416 -1.43 -1.19 21.43
N ARG A 417 -1.72 -2.38 20.88
CA ARG A 417 -2.99 -2.70 20.20
C ARG A 417 -3.35 -1.66 19.12
N GLY A 418 -2.40 -1.37 18.23
CA GLY A 418 -2.55 -0.38 17.17
C GLY A 418 -3.35 -0.85 15.95
N GLY A 419 -3.32 -0.03 14.90
CA GLY A 419 -4.07 -0.20 13.65
C GLY A 419 -4.19 1.15 12.93
N HIS A 420 -4.65 1.15 11.68
CA HIS A 420 -4.63 2.34 10.80
C HIS A 420 -5.23 3.58 11.44
N ALA A 421 -6.41 3.51 12.05
CA ALA A 421 -7.03 4.66 12.72
C ALA A 421 -6.09 5.32 13.75
N LEU A 422 -5.38 4.52 14.54
CA LEU A 422 -4.45 5.01 15.55
C LEU A 422 -3.14 5.50 14.94
N HIS A 423 -2.61 4.83 13.91
CA HIS A 423 -1.43 5.26 13.18
C HIS A 423 -1.63 6.62 12.51
N LEU A 424 -2.75 6.77 11.80
CA LEU A 424 -3.10 7.98 11.08
C LEU A 424 -3.43 9.14 12.03
N ALA A 425 -4.03 8.85 13.18
CA ALA A 425 -4.21 9.84 14.24
C ALA A 425 -2.87 10.34 14.79
N LEU A 426 -1.87 9.46 14.99
CA LEU A 426 -0.51 9.89 15.36
C LEU A 426 0.11 10.78 14.29
N VAL A 427 0.02 10.38 13.01
CA VAL A 427 0.57 11.17 11.89
C VAL A 427 -0.03 12.58 11.89
N SER A 428 -1.36 12.66 12.05
CA SER A 428 -2.08 13.94 12.13
C SER A 428 -1.63 14.78 13.34
N GLU A 429 -1.57 14.18 14.53
CA GLU A 429 -1.16 14.87 15.76
C GLU A 429 0.30 15.38 15.68
N ILE A 430 1.21 14.63 15.05
CA ILE A 430 2.58 15.09 14.81
C ILE A 430 2.57 16.33 13.92
N LEU A 431 1.83 16.32 12.80
CA LEU A 431 1.76 17.46 11.87
C LEU A 431 1.11 18.69 12.49
N GLU A 432 0.08 18.50 13.32
CA GLU A 432 -0.64 19.55 14.04
C GLU A 432 0.12 20.10 15.26
N SER A 433 1.22 19.44 15.66
CA SER A 433 2.10 19.85 16.75
C SER A 433 3.50 20.33 16.29
N PRO A 434 3.66 21.42 15.50
CA PRO A 434 4.98 21.90 15.05
C PRO A 434 6.00 22.18 16.16
N ALA A 435 5.55 22.52 17.36
CA ALA A 435 6.44 22.73 18.51
C ALA A 435 7.07 21.43 19.05
N ALA A 436 6.51 20.27 18.68
CA ALA A 436 6.98 18.96 19.10
C ALA A 436 8.15 18.44 18.24
N TRP A 437 8.46 19.05 17.10
CA TRP A 437 9.54 18.59 16.20
C TRP A 437 10.39 19.72 15.63
N ARG A 438 11.45 19.33 14.93
CA ARG A 438 12.25 20.19 14.05
C ARG A 438 12.59 19.44 12.78
N VAL A 439 12.81 20.17 11.69
CA VAL A 439 13.27 19.57 10.43
C VAL A 439 14.76 19.18 10.55
N LEU A 440 15.08 18.00 10.04
CA LEU A 440 16.42 17.49 9.78
C LEU A 440 16.79 17.77 8.32
N GLY A 441 18.05 18.14 8.10
CA GLY A 441 18.52 18.68 6.83
C GLY A 441 18.33 20.21 6.80
N ARG A 442 19.39 20.95 7.11
CA ARG A 442 19.44 22.38 6.84
C ARG A 442 20.00 22.55 5.44
N ASP A 443 19.21 23.14 4.55
CA ASP A 443 19.67 24.21 3.66
C ASP A 443 18.48 25.11 3.34
N HIS A 444 18.78 26.37 3.09
CA HIS A 444 17.86 27.49 2.96
C HIS A 444 16.74 27.24 1.94
N LEU A 445 15.53 26.88 2.39
CA LEU A 445 14.22 27.17 1.75
C LEU A 445 13.10 26.68 2.67
N ASN A 446 13.02 27.30 3.85
CA ASN A 446 12.04 27.04 4.90
C ASN A 446 10.59 27.45 4.53
N ARG A 447 10.26 27.53 3.23
CA ARG A 447 8.96 28.04 2.75
C ARG A 447 8.00 26.94 2.33
N ALA A 448 8.41 25.91 1.60
CA ALA A 448 7.48 24.93 1.03
C ALA A 448 6.77 24.05 2.10
N LEU A 449 7.52 23.44 3.01
CA LEU A 449 6.97 22.59 4.08
C LEU A 449 6.13 23.38 5.11
N VAL A 450 6.57 24.60 5.44
CA VAL A 450 5.80 25.51 6.31
C VAL A 450 4.56 26.04 5.60
N SER A 451 4.63 26.31 4.28
CA SER A 451 3.49 26.79 3.50
C SER A 451 2.41 25.72 3.28
N ALA A 452 2.79 24.45 3.13
CA ALA A 452 1.84 23.35 3.01
C ALA A 452 1.04 23.11 4.32
N VAL A 453 1.64 23.42 5.47
CA VAL A 453 0.99 23.37 6.79
C VAL A 453 0.19 24.64 7.09
N ARG A 454 0.49 25.77 6.42
CA ARG A 454 -0.11 27.08 6.73
C ARG A 454 -1.10 27.62 5.70
N ALA A 455 -1.21 27.05 4.50
CA ALA A 455 -2.10 27.59 3.48
C ALA A 455 -3.57 27.44 3.91
N PRO A 456 -4.30 28.54 4.20
CA PRO A 456 -5.76 28.50 4.18
C PRO A 456 -6.19 28.25 2.73
N GLU A 457 -7.27 27.51 2.56
CA GLU A 457 -7.92 27.39 1.25
C GLU A 457 -8.23 28.81 0.74
N ALA A 458 -7.67 29.17 -0.42
CA ALA A 458 -8.14 30.34 -1.14
C ALA A 458 -9.59 30.07 -1.59
N PRO A 459 -10.47 31.08 -1.53
CA PRO A 459 -11.93 30.91 -1.58
C PRO A 459 -12.45 30.28 -2.88
#